data_AF-A0A444KRU5-F1
#
_entry.id   AF-A0A444KRU5-F1
#
_cell.length_a   1.000
_cell.length_b   1.000
_cell.length_c   1.000
_cell.angle_alpha   90.00
_cell.angle_beta   90.00
_cell.angle_gamma   90.00
#
_symmetry.space_group_name_H-M   'P 1'
#
loop_
_entity.id
_entity.type
_entity.pdbx_description
1 polymer ?
#
loop_
_entity_poly.entity_id
_entity_poly.type
_entity_poly.pdbx_seq_one_letter_code
_entity_poly.pdbx_strand_id
1 'polypeptide(L)' 'MANDLTTEQEGAFDEWRKLATRAAETKAPADAAASGKAFARFHYLFTESERGPNMSPLRCESAA' A
#
# COMPACT_ATOMS: atom_id res chain seq x y z
N MET A 1 7.40 -15.21 15.15
CA MET A 1 6.52 -14.10 15.49
C MET A 1 5.52 -14.00 14.35
N ALA A 2 4.25 -14.32 14.59
CA ALA A 2 3.23 -14.21 13.56
C ALA A 2 3.11 -12.72 13.22
N ASN A 3 3.44 -12.35 11.99
CA ASN A 3 3.33 -10.99 11.48
C ASN A 3 1.85 -10.77 11.17
N ASP A 4 1.03 -10.68 12.22
CA ASP A 4 -0.41 -10.47 12.08
C ASP A 4 -0.60 -9.07 11.50
N LEU A 5 -1.12 -9.02 10.29
CA LEU A 5 -1.51 -7.78 9.64
C LEU A 5 -2.49 -7.06 10.58
N THR A 6 -2.29 -5.76 10.76
CA THR A 6 -3.29 -4.93 11.42
C THR A 6 -4.60 -4.98 10.65
N THR A 7 -5.75 -4.77 11.31
CA THR A 7 -7.07 -4.71 10.66
C THR A 7 -7.10 -3.72 9.48
N GLU A 8 -6.33 -2.63 9.56
CA GLU A 8 -6.22 -1.67 8.47
C GLU A 8 -5.44 -2.23 7.27
N GLN A 9 -4.36 -2.96 7.50
CA GLN A 9 -3.60 -3.65 6.45
C GLN A 9 -4.41 -4.77 5.79
N GLU A 10 -5.15 -5.56 6.58
CA GLU A 10 -6.07 -6.58 6.05
C GLU A 10 -7.15 -5.96 5.18
N GLY A 11 -7.76 -4.86 5.63
CA GLY A 11 -8.76 -4.13 4.85
C GLY A 11 -8.21 -3.57 3.54
N ALA A 12 -7.00 -2.98 3.57
CA ALA A 12 -6.33 -2.47 2.37
C ALA A 12 -5.94 -3.59 1.40
N PHE A 13 -5.50 -4.74 1.92
CA PHE A 13 -5.21 -5.92 1.11
C PHE A 13 -6.47 -6.45 0.42
N ASP A 14 -7.58 -6.58 1.13
CA ASP A 14 -8.84 -7.05 0.56
C ASP A 14 -9.43 -6.08 -0.48
N GLU A 15 -9.30 -4.77 -0.24
CA GLU A 15 -9.67 -3.73 -1.20
C GLU A 15 -8.87 -3.86 -2.50
N TRP A 16 -7.53 -3.95 -2.39
CA TRP A 16 -6.66 -4.17 -3.53
C TRP A 16 -7.01 -5.45 -4.27
N ARG A 17 -7.17 -6.58 -3.56
CA ARG A 17 -7.49 -7.87 -4.16
C ARG A 17 -8.77 -7.83 -4.97
N LYS A 18 -9.84 -7.23 -4.44
CA LYS A 18 -11.12 -7.06 -5.15
C LYS A 18 -10.94 -6.26 -6.45
N LEU A 19 -10.21 -5.15 -6.39
CA LEU A 19 -9.96 -4.31 -7.56
C LEU A 19 -9.04 -5.00 -8.58
N ALA A 20 -8.05 -5.76 -8.13
CA ALA A 20 -7.16 -6.53 -8.97
C ALA A 20 -7.90 -7.65 -9.72
N THR A 21 -8.78 -8.38 -9.04
CA THR A 21 -9.66 -9.38 -9.68
C THR A 21 -10.52 -8.72 -10.75
N ARG A 22 -11.19 -7.61 -10.43
CA ARG A 22 -11.99 -6.88 -11.40
C ARG A 22 -11.16 -6.39 -12.60
N ALA A 23 -9.97 -5.84 -12.37
CA ALA A 23 -9.09 -5.40 -13.43
C ALA A 23 -8.67 -6.55 -14.37
N ALA A 24 -8.44 -7.74 -13.81
CA ALA A 24 -8.12 -8.94 -14.59
C ALA A 24 -9.31 -9.42 -15.45
N GLU A 25 -10.53 -9.31 -14.92
CA GLU A 25 -11.77 -9.67 -15.61
C GLU A 25 -12.12 -8.68 -16.72
N THR A 26 -12.14 -7.39 -16.41
CA THR A 26 -12.62 -6.35 -17.33
C THR A 26 -11.56 -5.91 -18.33
N LYS A 27 -10.27 -6.05 -17.97
CA LYS A 27 -9.12 -5.50 -18.72
C LYS A 27 -9.25 -4.00 -19.02
N ALA A 28 -10.09 -3.30 -18.25
CA ALA A 28 -10.33 -1.89 -18.43
C ALA A 28 -9.15 -1.09 -17.83
N PRO A 29 -8.57 -0.12 -18.56
CA PRO A 29 -7.49 0.71 -18.03
C PRO A 29 -7.85 1.44 -16.74
N ALA A 30 -9.11 1.84 -16.58
CA ALA A 30 -9.61 2.48 -15.37
C ALA A 30 -9.58 1.55 -14.15
N ASP A 31 -9.96 0.27 -14.34
CA ASP A 31 -9.94 -0.72 -13.26
C ASP A 31 -8.48 -1.11 -12.91
N ALA A 32 -7.58 -1.17 -13.90
CA ALA A 32 -6.15 -1.35 -13.67
C ALA A 32 -5.56 -0.19 -12.84
N ALA A 33 -5.92 1.06 -13.16
CA ALA A 33 -5.48 2.23 -12.40
C ALA A 33 -6.05 2.23 -10.96
N ALA A 34 -7.31 1.83 -10.78
CA ALA A 34 -7.93 1.72 -9.46
C ALA A 34 -7.22 0.65 -8.61
N SER A 35 -6.95 -0.53 -9.18
CA SER A 35 -6.18 -1.58 -8.53
C SER A 35 -4.76 -1.13 -8.14
N GLY A 36 -4.05 -0.44 -9.05
CA GLY A 36 -2.71 0.08 -8.77
C GLY A 36 -2.67 1.09 -7.61
N LYS A 37 -3.69 1.95 -7.50
CA LYS A 37 -3.82 2.89 -6.37
C LYS A 37 -4.07 2.17 -5.06
N ALA A 38 -4.95 1.17 -5.05
CA ALA A 38 -5.21 0.38 -3.84
C ALA A 38 -3.98 -0.43 -3.41
N PHE A 39 -3.21 -0.96 -4.37
CA PHE A 39 -1.93 -1.62 -4.09
C PHE A 39 -0.94 -0.67 -3.40
N ALA A 40 -0.77 0.54 -3.92
CA ALA A 40 0.15 1.51 -3.33
C ALA A 40 -0.20 1.83 -1.87
N ARG A 41 -1.51 1.95 -1.56
CA ARG A 41 -1.99 2.14 -0.18
C ARG A 41 -1.63 0.95 0.72
N PHE A 42 -1.93 -0.28 0.29
CA PHE A 42 -1.58 -1.48 1.04
C PHE A 42 -0.06 -1.58 1.26
N HIS A 43 0.74 -1.35 0.22
CA HIS A 43 2.20 -1.41 0.29
C HIS A 43 2.80 -0.37 1.25
N TYR A 44 2.24 0.84 1.25
CA TYR A 44 2.63 1.89 2.21
C TYR A 44 2.34 1.45 3.64
N LEU A 45 1.12 0.96 3.92
CA LEU A 45 0.74 0.50 5.25
C LEU A 45 1.61 -0.66 5.75
N PHE A 46 2.02 -1.56 4.85
CA PHE A 46 2.92 -2.65 5.18
C PHE A 46 4.34 -2.13 5.48
N THR A 47 4.90 -1.29 4.62
CA THR A 47 6.28 -0.78 4.73
C THR A 47 6.47 0.15 5.93
N GLU A 48 5.51 1.04 6.20
CA GLU A 48 5.59 1.96 7.34
C GLU A 48 5.41 1.24 8.68
N SER A 49 4.61 0.19 8.72
CA SER A 49 4.49 -0.67 9.90
C SER A 49 5.79 -1.41 10.22
N GLU A 50 6.53 -1.85 9.20
CA GLU A 50 7.82 -2.52 9.38
C GLU A 50 8.95 -1.55 9.77
N ARG A 51 8.85 -0.27 9.42
CA ARG A 51 9.86 0.75 9.76
C ARG A 51 9.76 1.28 11.18
N GLY A 52 8.62 1.11 11.86
CA GLY A 52 8.35 1.71 13.16
C GLY A 52 8.43 3.25 13.14
N PRO A 53 8.14 3.94 14.27
CA PRO A 53 8.21 5.40 14.40
C PRO A 53 9.64 5.97 14.35
N ASN A 54 10.56 5.34 13.61
CA ASN A 54 11.89 5.87 13.35
C ASN A 54 11.91 6.71 12.05
N MET A 55 10.86 7.51 11.85
CA MET A 55 10.94 8.69 11.00
C MET A 55 11.79 9.73 11.74
N SER A 56 13.10 9.49 11.82
CA SER A 56 14.02 10.63 11.84
C SER A 56 13.70 11.39 10.56
N PRO A 57 13.26 12.67 10.62
CA PRO A 57 13.09 13.43 9.40
C PRO A 57 14.45 13.38 8.72
N LEU A 58 14.51 12.78 7.53
CA LEU A 58 15.67 12.92 6.67
C LEU A 58 15.77 14.43 6.41
N ARG A 59 16.59 15.08 7.23
CA ARG A 59 16.97 16.47 7.14
C ARG A 59 17.53 16.57 5.72
N CYS A 60 16.75 17.15 4.81
CA CYS A 60 17.31 17.69 3.58
C CYS A 60 18.23 18.82 4.03
N GLU A 61 19.47 18.46 4.34
CA GLU A 61 20.54 19.43 4.39
C GLU A 61 20.80 19.81 2.94
N SER A 62 20.08 20.84 2.47
CA SER A 62 20.47 21.60 1.31
C SER A 62 21.83 22.20 1.63
N ALA A 63 22.89 21.57 1.14
CA ALA A 63 24.21 22.16 1.12
C ALA A 63 24.14 23.48 0.33
N ALA A 64 24.38 24.58 1.02
CA ALA A 64 24.64 25.90 0.45
C ALA A 64 26.14 26.14 0.38
#